data_AF-A0A1C5GZS6-F1
#
_entry.id   AF-A0A1C5GZS6-F1
#
_cell.length_a   1.000
_cell.length_b   1.000
_cell.length_c   1.000
_cell.angle_alpha   90.00
_cell.angle_beta   90.00
_cell.angle_gamma   90.00
#
_symmetry.space_group_name_H-M   'P 1'
#
loop_
_entity.id
_entity.type
_entity.pdbx_description
1 polymer ?
#
loop_
_entity_poly.entity_id
_entity_poly.type
_entity_poly.pdbx_seq_one_letter_code
_entity_poly.pdbx_strand_id
1 'polypeptide(L)'
;MTRASQDHDHDPNRRRLLRRAATVAATTAGAGVAAAVGLPGTAQAAPGDNLVMGTTNDAGPATTTVTTTAGEALDLQASGGAPLRLVPSESLYPQVLDSEVGTLAVDDMGDLFVRAGVDSGENGTNGWAYTSEWATTSVAVPPTRVLDTRNADLRRLIVSGADTLDSTGRLTPGKPIVVSLDSYVRDGYAMKGNVTVVGMTGSGVLTVWGAGPRPATSTLNWSTAGTILSNFLFTELGASGAFRSVITIQATTSPTHVIVDLTSLLVGHPSQVGGGA
;
A
#
# COMPACT_ATOMS: atom_id res chain seq x y z
N MET A 1 -69.44 32.60 23.31
CA MET A 1 -69.47 31.91 21.99
C MET A 1 -68.10 31.35 21.70
N THR A 2 -68.08 30.09 21.33
CA THR A 2 -67.00 29.11 21.21
C THR A 2 -66.14 29.29 19.94
N ARG A 3 -64.83 29.06 20.04
CA ARG A 3 -64.13 28.12 19.14
C ARG A 3 -62.77 27.69 19.70
N ALA A 4 -62.57 26.38 19.70
CA ALA A 4 -61.40 25.64 20.14
C ALA A 4 -60.16 25.92 19.26
N SER A 5 -58.97 25.93 19.86
CA SER A 5 -57.71 25.77 19.14
C SER A 5 -57.57 24.33 18.67
N GLN A 6 -57.37 24.13 17.36
CA GLN A 6 -57.02 22.83 16.80
C GLN A 6 -55.59 22.46 17.17
N ASP A 7 -55.48 21.32 17.83
CA ASP A 7 -54.29 20.49 17.96
C ASP A 7 -53.85 20.00 16.57
N HIS A 8 -52.57 20.18 16.23
CA HIS A 8 -51.86 19.30 15.30
C HIS A 8 -50.44 19.08 15.84
N ASP A 9 -50.41 18.26 16.88
CA ASP A 9 -49.24 17.65 17.49
C ASP A 9 -48.68 16.57 16.54
N HIS A 10 -47.51 16.83 15.95
CA HIS A 10 -46.73 15.85 15.20
C HIS A 10 -45.58 15.33 16.06
N ASP A 11 -45.93 14.58 17.12
CA ASP A 11 -44.97 13.87 17.95
C ASP A 11 -44.40 12.62 17.23
N PRO A 12 -43.08 12.55 16.97
CA PRO A 12 -42.42 11.41 16.34
C PRO A 12 -42.46 10.11 17.17
N ASN A 13 -42.96 10.13 18.41
CA ASN A 13 -43.05 8.95 19.26
C ASN A 13 -44.15 7.94 18.89
N ARG A 14 -45.12 8.27 18.02
CA ARG A 14 -46.17 7.31 17.59
C ARG A 14 -45.68 6.17 16.69
N ARG A 15 -44.53 6.29 16.01
CA ARG A 15 -44.01 5.19 15.16
C ARG A 15 -43.33 4.07 15.94
N ARG A 16 -43.10 4.24 17.25
CA ARG A 16 -42.42 3.25 18.08
C ARG A 16 -43.35 2.29 18.83
N LEU A 17 -44.67 2.56 18.85
CA LEU A 17 -45.66 1.78 19.60
C LEU A 17 -46.28 0.60 18.81
N LEU A 18 -46.12 0.52 17.49
CA LEU A 18 -46.77 -0.50 16.65
C LEU A 18 -45.95 -1.79 16.39
N ARG A 19 -44.80 -1.99 17.05
CA ARG A 19 -44.06 -3.28 16.98
C ARG A 19 -44.01 -4.07 18.28
N ARG A 20 -44.80 -3.68 19.29
CA ARG A 20 -44.86 -4.39 20.59
C ARG A 20 -46.29 -4.44 21.15
N ALA A 21 -47.25 -4.97 20.40
CA ALA A 21 -48.55 -5.33 20.94
C ALA A 21 -49.25 -6.37 20.06
N ALA A 22 -48.97 -7.65 20.32
CA ALA A 22 -49.86 -8.75 19.97
C ALA A 22 -49.88 -9.73 21.16
N THR A 23 -50.47 -9.28 22.26
CA THR A 23 -50.89 -10.13 23.37
C THR A 23 -52.30 -10.62 23.07
N VAL A 24 -52.46 -11.92 22.85
CA VAL A 24 -53.78 -12.58 22.88
C VAL A 24 -54.09 -12.95 24.32
N ALA A 25 -55.23 -12.50 24.82
CA ALA A 25 -55.79 -12.88 26.11
C ALA A 25 -57.09 -13.66 25.91
N ALA A 26 -57.23 -14.81 26.59
CA ALA A 26 -58.51 -15.39 26.99
C ALA A 26 -58.30 -16.37 28.17
N THR A 27 -58.66 -15.95 29.40
CA THR A 27 -59.73 -16.50 30.29
C THR A 27 -59.54 -17.97 30.72
N THR A 28 -59.44 -18.38 31.98
CA THR A 28 -60.18 -17.99 33.21
C THR A 28 -59.40 -18.35 34.50
N ALA A 29 -59.51 -17.50 35.52
CA ALA A 29 -59.34 -17.77 36.97
C ALA A 29 -58.03 -18.40 37.50
N GLY A 30 -57.21 -17.57 38.16
CA GLY A 30 -56.31 -17.97 39.26
C GLY A 30 -54.80 -17.90 38.95
N ALA A 31 -54.11 -16.95 39.59
CA ALA A 31 -52.66 -16.84 39.82
C ALA A 31 -51.71 -16.92 38.60
N GLY A 32 -51.06 -15.79 38.30
CA GLY A 32 -50.24 -15.61 37.11
C GLY A 32 -48.93 -16.39 37.07
N VAL A 33 -48.62 -16.90 35.87
CA VAL A 33 -47.27 -17.09 35.34
C VAL A 33 -47.31 -16.61 33.89
N ALA A 34 -46.69 -15.47 33.60
CA ALA A 34 -46.44 -15.05 32.23
C ALA A 34 -45.27 -15.89 31.69
N ALA A 35 -45.57 -17.00 31.02
CA ALA A 35 -44.58 -17.71 30.24
C ALA A 35 -44.30 -16.88 28.98
N ALA A 36 -43.17 -16.19 28.95
CA ALA A 36 -42.63 -15.65 27.71
C ALA A 36 -42.30 -16.84 26.80
N VAL A 37 -43.07 -17.02 25.73
CA VAL A 37 -42.68 -17.90 24.63
C VAL A 37 -41.42 -17.28 24.02
N GLY A 38 -40.26 -17.86 24.33
CA GLY A 38 -39.00 -17.44 23.74
C GLY A 38 -39.12 -17.52 22.22
N LEU A 39 -38.86 -16.41 21.54
CA LEU A 39 -38.44 -16.47 20.14
C LEU A 39 -37.30 -17.49 20.08
N PRO A 40 -37.24 -18.38 19.07
CA PRO A 40 -36.09 -19.26 18.93
C PRO A 40 -34.85 -18.36 18.90
N GLY A 41 -34.01 -18.49 19.93
CA GLY A 41 -32.75 -17.80 19.98
C GLY A 41 -31.97 -18.15 18.72
N THR A 42 -31.20 -17.21 18.20
CA THR A 42 -30.10 -17.54 17.30
C THR A 42 -29.32 -18.71 17.91
N ALA A 43 -28.95 -19.70 17.12
CA ALA A 43 -28.16 -20.83 17.61
C ALA A 43 -26.94 -20.26 18.37
N GLN A 44 -26.86 -20.57 19.66
CA GLN A 44 -25.74 -20.18 20.50
C GLN A 44 -24.97 -21.45 20.82
N ALA A 45 -23.68 -21.46 20.51
CA ALA A 45 -22.76 -22.46 21.00
C ALA A 45 -22.29 -21.98 22.39
N ALA A 46 -22.48 -22.79 23.43
CA ALA A 46 -21.88 -22.47 24.72
C ALA A 46 -20.35 -22.53 24.60
N PRO A 47 -19.58 -21.85 25.47
CA PRO A 47 -18.13 -22.02 25.51
C PRO A 47 -17.74 -23.51 25.60
N GLY A 48 -17.05 -24.01 24.58
CA GLY A 48 -16.66 -25.43 24.47
C GLY A 48 -17.53 -26.29 23.55
N ASP A 49 -18.64 -25.77 23.02
CA ASP A 49 -19.44 -26.45 22.00
C ASP A 49 -18.79 -26.34 20.61
N ASN A 50 -19.16 -27.26 19.71
CA ASN A 50 -18.69 -27.27 18.33
C ASN A 50 -19.17 -26.02 17.57
N LEU A 51 -18.27 -25.40 16.82
CA LEU A 51 -18.64 -24.39 15.81
C LEU A 51 -19.42 -25.06 14.68
N VAL A 52 -20.62 -24.55 14.40
CA VAL A 52 -21.48 -25.06 13.32
C VAL A 52 -21.27 -24.22 12.07
N MET A 53 -20.85 -24.86 10.97
CA MET A 53 -20.71 -24.18 9.68
C MET A 53 -22.06 -23.73 9.13
N GLY A 54 -22.10 -22.53 8.55
CA GLY A 54 -23.30 -21.97 7.91
C GLY A 54 -24.32 -21.36 8.88
N THR A 55 -24.01 -21.28 10.17
CA THR A 55 -24.83 -20.58 11.17
C THR A 55 -24.02 -19.49 11.88
N THR A 56 -24.70 -18.50 12.45
CA THR A 56 -24.08 -17.55 13.37
C THR A 56 -23.62 -18.31 14.61
N ASN A 57 -22.33 -18.25 14.92
CA ASN A 57 -21.77 -18.76 16.18
C ASN A 57 -21.46 -17.53 17.05
N ASP A 58 -22.18 -17.37 18.16
CA ASP A 58 -22.02 -16.25 19.08
C ASP A 58 -21.69 -16.80 20.47
N ALA A 59 -20.45 -16.61 20.91
CA ALA A 59 -19.96 -17.02 22.23
C ALA A 59 -20.22 -15.96 23.33
N GLY A 60 -20.96 -14.89 23.00
CA GLY A 60 -21.19 -13.76 23.91
C GLY A 60 -19.87 -13.09 24.31
N PRO A 61 -19.60 -12.86 25.61
CA PRO A 61 -18.37 -12.23 26.07
C PRO A 61 -17.16 -13.18 26.17
N ALA A 62 -17.32 -14.48 25.85
CA ALA A 62 -16.26 -15.47 25.98
C ALA A 62 -15.49 -15.66 24.67
N THR A 63 -14.18 -15.93 24.78
CA THR A 63 -13.34 -16.27 23.61
C THR A 63 -13.72 -17.66 23.08
N THR A 64 -14.13 -17.73 21.82
CA THR A 64 -14.27 -19.00 21.10
C THR A 64 -12.87 -19.60 20.91
N THR A 65 -12.62 -20.76 21.52
CA THR A 65 -11.34 -21.47 21.42
C THR A 65 -11.50 -22.74 20.61
N VAL A 66 -10.59 -22.99 19.68
CA VAL A 66 -10.52 -24.23 18.90
C VAL A 66 -9.41 -25.09 19.49
N THR A 67 -9.77 -26.23 20.09
CA THR A 67 -8.82 -27.16 20.72
C THR A 67 -9.09 -28.58 20.23
N THR A 68 -8.03 -29.40 20.10
CA THR A 68 -8.16 -30.82 19.76
C THR A 68 -7.30 -31.67 20.69
N THR A 69 -7.76 -32.88 21.00
CA THR A 69 -7.02 -33.89 21.78
C THR A 69 -6.43 -35.01 20.90
N ALA A 70 -6.83 -35.09 19.63
CA ALA A 70 -6.23 -35.92 18.58
C ALA A 70 -6.72 -35.46 17.19
N GLY A 71 -5.82 -35.37 16.19
CA GLY A 71 -6.14 -34.93 14.82
C GLY A 71 -5.92 -33.43 14.58
N GLU A 72 -6.44 -32.91 13.46
CA GLU A 72 -6.35 -31.48 13.13
C GLU A 72 -7.33 -30.66 13.98
N ALA A 73 -6.86 -29.53 14.53
CA ALA A 73 -7.68 -28.67 15.37
C ALA A 73 -8.66 -27.82 14.55
N LEU A 74 -8.25 -27.38 13.36
CA LEU A 74 -9.03 -26.57 12.45
C LEU A 74 -8.72 -27.00 11.01
N ASP A 75 -9.70 -27.58 10.34
CA ASP A 75 -9.64 -27.92 8.91
C ASP A 75 -10.66 -27.04 8.15
N LEU A 76 -10.16 -26.27 7.20
CA LEU A 76 -10.95 -25.35 6.38
C LEU A 76 -10.95 -25.84 4.94
N GLN A 77 -12.02 -26.54 4.55
CA GLN A 77 -12.21 -27.04 3.20
C GLN A 77 -13.33 -26.29 2.48
N ALA A 78 -13.14 -25.98 1.20
CA ALA A 78 -14.17 -25.42 0.34
C ALA A 78 -14.21 -26.16 -1.01
N SER A 79 -15.39 -26.54 -1.47
CA SER A 79 -15.61 -27.12 -2.81
C SER A 79 -15.61 -26.07 -3.94
N GLY A 80 -15.45 -24.80 -3.59
CA GLY A 80 -15.31 -23.64 -4.48
C GLY A 80 -15.11 -22.34 -3.68
N GLY A 81 -14.34 -21.40 -4.21
CA GLY A 81 -14.00 -20.16 -3.51
C GLY A 81 -12.86 -20.32 -2.48
N ALA A 82 -12.59 -19.25 -1.71
CA ALA A 82 -11.55 -19.27 -0.69
C ALA A 82 -12.06 -19.96 0.60
N PRO A 83 -11.33 -20.95 1.15
CA PRO A 83 -11.73 -21.64 2.37
C PRO A 83 -11.71 -20.76 3.63
N LEU A 84 -10.96 -19.65 3.59
CA LEU A 84 -10.97 -18.58 4.57
C LEU A 84 -11.04 -17.23 3.85
N ARG A 85 -12.03 -16.41 4.19
CA ARG A 85 -12.15 -15.03 3.73
C ARG A 85 -12.31 -14.12 4.94
N LEU A 86 -11.33 -13.26 5.17
CA LEU A 86 -11.46 -12.16 6.12
C LEU A 86 -12.25 -11.03 5.43
N VAL A 87 -13.25 -10.50 6.11
CA VAL A 87 -14.13 -9.47 5.56
C VAL A 87 -13.62 -8.08 5.95
N PRO A 88 -13.41 -7.16 4.98
CA PRO A 88 -13.09 -5.75 5.23
C PRO A 88 -14.03 -5.07 6.24
N SER A 89 -13.47 -4.24 7.12
CA SER A 89 -14.20 -3.38 8.06
C SER A 89 -14.05 -1.90 7.68
N GLU A 90 -15.17 -1.21 7.45
CA GLU A 90 -15.23 0.25 7.17
C GLU A 90 -14.82 1.14 8.36
N SER A 91 -14.56 0.56 9.53
CA SER A 91 -14.15 1.27 10.73
C SER A 91 -13.25 0.39 11.57
N LEU A 92 -12.12 -0.01 10.98
CA LEU A 92 -11.14 -0.81 11.69
C LEU A 92 -10.48 -0.02 12.83
N TYR A 93 -10.21 1.27 12.61
CA TYR A 93 -9.60 2.16 13.59
C TYR A 93 -10.62 3.14 14.22
N PRO A 94 -10.55 3.38 15.55
CA PRO A 94 -9.55 2.86 16.51
C PRO A 94 -9.87 1.48 17.12
N GLN A 95 -10.99 0.85 16.76
CA GLN A 95 -11.57 -0.32 17.42
C GLN A 95 -10.58 -1.50 17.54
N VAL A 96 -9.75 -1.72 16.53
CA VAL A 96 -8.74 -2.79 16.54
C VAL A 96 -7.65 -2.59 17.59
N LEU A 97 -7.47 -1.37 18.11
CA LEU A 97 -6.53 -1.09 19.19
C LEU A 97 -7.00 -1.66 20.53
N ASP A 98 -8.31 -1.81 20.72
CA ASP A 98 -8.88 -2.40 21.93
C ASP A 98 -8.97 -3.94 21.84
N SER A 99 -8.60 -4.52 20.69
CA SER A 99 -8.59 -5.98 20.47
C SER A 99 -7.38 -6.66 21.12
N GLU A 100 -7.51 -7.98 21.35
CA GLU A 100 -6.43 -8.80 21.88
C GLU A 100 -5.20 -8.82 20.95
N VAL A 101 -4.02 -8.94 21.54
CA VAL A 101 -2.76 -9.13 20.81
C VAL A 101 -2.83 -10.42 19.99
N GLY A 102 -2.43 -10.34 18.72
CA GLY A 102 -2.54 -11.43 17.75
C GLY A 102 -3.80 -11.37 16.89
N THR A 103 -4.70 -10.41 17.12
CA THR A 103 -5.89 -10.20 16.26
C THR A 103 -5.47 -9.92 14.82
N LEU A 104 -6.07 -10.66 13.89
CA LEU A 104 -6.00 -10.41 12.44
C LEU A 104 -7.27 -9.66 12.00
N ALA A 105 -7.11 -8.56 11.29
CA ALA A 105 -8.24 -7.79 10.77
C ALA A 105 -7.96 -7.27 9.37
N VAL A 106 -9.01 -6.96 8.61
CA VAL A 106 -8.89 -6.39 7.26
C VAL A 106 -9.60 -5.06 7.23
N ASP A 107 -8.93 -4.00 6.75
CA ASP A 107 -9.55 -2.68 6.60
C ASP A 107 -10.42 -2.60 5.33
N ASP A 108 -10.98 -1.44 5.06
CA ASP A 108 -11.84 -1.19 3.89
C ASP A 108 -11.10 -1.21 2.55
N MET A 109 -9.78 -1.07 2.57
CA MET A 109 -8.90 -1.17 1.39
C MET A 109 -8.46 -2.62 1.11
N GLY A 110 -8.67 -3.53 2.06
CA GLY A 110 -8.26 -4.94 1.94
C GLY A 110 -6.90 -5.23 2.57
N ASP A 111 -6.33 -4.28 3.30
CA ASP A 111 -5.07 -4.42 4.01
C ASP A 111 -5.24 -5.36 5.22
N LEU A 112 -4.36 -6.36 5.34
CA LEU A 112 -4.33 -7.24 6.50
C LEU A 112 -3.53 -6.57 7.63
N PHE A 113 -4.20 -6.32 8.73
CA PHE A 113 -3.67 -5.79 9.96
C PHE A 113 -3.43 -6.90 10.99
N VAL A 114 -2.30 -6.85 11.68
CA VAL A 114 -1.99 -7.68 12.84
C VAL A 114 -1.85 -6.80 14.08
N ARG A 115 -2.72 -7.01 15.06
CA ARG A 115 -2.60 -6.37 16.38
C ARG A 115 -1.36 -6.91 17.08
N ALA A 116 -0.26 -6.17 16.97
CA ALA A 116 0.98 -6.53 17.66
C ALA A 116 0.87 -6.21 19.16
N GLY A 117 1.62 -6.97 19.96
CA GLY A 117 1.70 -6.75 21.39
C GLY A 117 2.37 -5.44 21.73
N VAL A 118 2.12 -4.94 22.94
CA VAL A 118 3.05 -3.99 23.54
C VAL A 118 4.37 -4.75 23.77
N ASP A 119 5.42 -4.37 23.04
CA ASP A 119 6.77 -4.65 23.55
C ASP A 119 6.80 -4.14 24.99
N SER A 120 7.49 -4.86 25.88
CA SER A 120 7.49 -4.67 27.34
C SER A 120 8.14 -3.34 27.79
N GLY A 121 7.71 -2.22 27.24
CA GLY A 121 8.26 -0.88 27.36
C GLY A 121 7.60 0.07 26.37
N GLU A 122 6.28 0.28 26.52
CA GLU A 122 5.55 1.45 26.03
C GLU A 122 5.66 1.76 24.53
N ASN A 123 4.91 0.98 23.72
CA ASN A 123 4.36 1.27 22.38
C ASN A 123 4.57 0.07 21.46
N GLY A 124 3.68 -0.92 21.56
CA GLY A 124 3.60 -1.97 20.56
C GLY A 124 3.42 -1.37 19.16
N THR A 125 4.34 -1.66 18.25
CA THR A 125 4.19 -1.23 16.86
C THR A 125 3.25 -2.20 16.18
N ASN A 126 1.98 -1.81 16.03
CA ASN A 126 1.05 -2.57 15.21
C ASN A 126 1.63 -2.81 13.81
N GLY A 127 1.53 -4.05 13.33
CA GLY A 127 2.08 -4.43 12.05
C GLY A 127 0.97 -4.53 11.00
N TRP A 128 1.07 -3.74 9.94
CA TRP A 128 0.40 -4.11 8.70
C TRP A 128 1.16 -5.29 8.09
N ALA A 129 0.42 -6.31 7.64
CA ALA A 129 1.02 -7.35 6.83
C ALA A 129 1.51 -6.69 5.54
N TYR A 130 2.82 -6.64 5.36
CA TYR A 130 3.43 -6.13 4.15
C TYR A 130 2.99 -6.97 2.97
N THR A 131 2.04 -6.45 2.20
CA THR A 131 1.72 -6.99 0.88
C THR A 131 2.63 -6.30 -0.13
N SER A 132 2.77 -6.94 -1.29
CA SER A 132 3.50 -6.38 -2.41
C SER A 132 2.85 -5.12 -3.02
N GLU A 133 1.69 -4.71 -2.52
CA GLU A 133 0.98 -3.50 -2.96
C GLU A 133 1.46 -2.24 -2.21
N TRP A 134 1.91 -2.38 -0.95
CA TRP A 134 2.34 -1.24 -0.13
C TRP A 134 3.77 -1.37 0.42
N ALA A 135 4.39 -2.54 0.31
CA ALA A 135 5.78 -2.74 0.72
C ALA A 135 6.74 -2.19 -0.35
N THR A 136 7.25 -0.97 -0.15
CA THR A 136 8.41 -0.52 -0.95
C THR A 136 9.60 -1.42 -0.66
N THR A 137 9.96 -2.24 -1.64
CA THR A 137 11.03 -3.22 -1.56
C THR A 137 12.24 -2.69 -2.31
N SER A 138 13.37 -2.59 -1.62
CA SER A 138 14.66 -2.33 -2.26
C SER A 138 15.22 -3.65 -2.76
N VAL A 139 15.23 -3.85 -4.07
CA VAL A 139 15.80 -5.04 -4.71
C VAL A 139 17.19 -4.69 -5.19
N ALA A 140 18.20 -5.42 -4.71
CA ALA A 140 19.55 -5.31 -5.23
C ALA A 140 19.61 -5.92 -6.63
N VAL A 141 20.34 -5.27 -7.53
CA VAL A 141 20.62 -5.79 -8.87
C VAL A 141 22.14 -5.86 -9.05
N PRO A 142 22.66 -6.80 -9.86
CA PRO A 142 24.04 -6.74 -10.31
C PRO A 142 24.41 -5.31 -10.75
N PRO A 143 25.59 -4.78 -10.38
CA PRO A 143 26.00 -3.46 -10.82
C PRO A 143 26.00 -3.37 -12.35
N THR A 144 25.05 -2.63 -12.90
CA THR A 144 24.77 -2.59 -14.33
C THR A 144 24.89 -1.16 -14.84
N ARG A 145 25.72 -0.97 -15.87
CA ARG A 145 25.89 0.34 -16.52
C ARG A 145 24.73 0.60 -17.47
N VAL A 146 23.78 1.43 -17.04
CA VAL A 146 22.58 1.76 -17.81
C VAL A 146 22.78 2.95 -18.76
N LEU A 147 23.80 3.77 -18.52
CA LEU A 147 24.18 4.86 -19.41
C LEU A 147 25.68 5.05 -19.41
N ASP A 148 26.26 5.26 -20.60
CA ASP A 148 27.55 5.92 -20.78
C ASP A 148 27.45 6.72 -22.07
N THR A 149 27.42 8.04 -21.96
CA THR A 149 27.21 8.87 -23.15
C THR A 149 28.40 8.84 -24.13
N ARG A 150 29.54 8.25 -23.74
CA ARG A 150 30.69 7.98 -24.62
C ARG A 150 30.49 6.71 -25.45
N ASN A 151 29.60 5.82 -25.04
CA ASN A 151 29.33 4.54 -25.70
C ASN A 151 28.04 4.64 -26.52
N ALA A 152 28.14 4.45 -27.84
CA ALA A 152 26.99 4.54 -28.74
C ALA A 152 25.89 3.51 -28.45
N ASP A 153 26.23 2.30 -28.00
CA ASP A 153 25.24 1.27 -27.70
C ASP A 153 24.47 1.59 -26.43
N LEU A 154 25.12 2.13 -25.41
CA LEU A 154 24.46 2.55 -24.17
C LEU A 154 23.61 3.82 -24.35
N ARG A 155 23.86 4.61 -25.40
CA ARG A 155 22.99 5.74 -25.76
C ARG A 155 21.64 5.31 -26.36
N ARG A 156 21.46 4.05 -26.76
CA ARG A 156 20.17 3.54 -27.28
C ARG A 156 19.05 3.59 -26.24
N LEU A 157 19.39 3.65 -24.95
CA LEU A 157 18.45 3.82 -23.85
C LEU A 157 17.97 5.27 -23.69
N ILE A 158 18.56 6.22 -24.43
CA ILE A 158 18.07 7.61 -24.47
C ILE A 158 16.83 7.66 -25.37
N VAL A 159 15.69 7.89 -24.74
CA VAL A 159 14.38 7.90 -25.39
C VAL A 159 13.89 9.30 -25.77
N SER A 160 14.56 10.34 -25.27
CA SER A 160 14.34 11.74 -25.65
C SER A 160 15.61 12.57 -25.44
N GLY A 161 15.83 13.55 -26.31
CA GLY A 161 16.97 14.48 -26.24
C GLY A 161 18.30 13.94 -26.76
N ALA A 162 18.32 12.78 -27.43
CA ALA A 162 19.56 12.21 -27.99
C ALA A 162 20.24 13.13 -29.01
N ASP A 163 19.46 13.91 -29.75
CA ASP A 163 19.87 14.95 -30.70
C ASP A 163 20.51 16.17 -30.04
N THR A 164 20.38 16.30 -28.72
CA THR A 164 20.97 17.38 -27.94
C THR A 164 22.38 17.07 -27.45
N LEU A 165 22.86 15.85 -27.67
CA LEU A 165 24.25 15.50 -27.41
C LEU A 165 25.16 16.18 -28.44
N ASP A 166 26.34 16.61 -28.01
CA ASP A 166 27.35 17.09 -28.95
C ASP A 166 27.90 15.94 -29.82
N SER A 167 28.73 16.28 -30.81
CA SER A 167 29.31 15.30 -31.75
C SER A 167 30.18 14.23 -31.07
N THR A 168 30.61 14.46 -29.83
CA THR A 168 31.40 13.51 -29.03
C THR A 168 30.53 12.70 -28.07
N GLY A 169 29.25 13.04 -27.91
CA GLY A 169 28.33 12.41 -26.97
C GLY A 169 28.28 13.09 -25.60
N ARG A 170 28.70 14.35 -25.46
CA ARG A 170 28.51 15.10 -24.21
C ARG A 170 27.11 15.68 -24.15
N LEU A 171 26.57 15.79 -22.95
CA LEU A 171 25.37 16.59 -22.70
C LEU A 171 25.65 18.04 -23.06
N THR A 172 24.82 18.65 -23.91
CA THR A 172 24.86 20.09 -24.14
C THR A 172 24.23 20.83 -22.94
N PRO A 173 24.87 21.89 -22.41
CA PRO A 173 24.30 22.67 -21.32
C PRO A 173 22.88 23.14 -21.60
N GLY A 174 22.00 23.02 -20.60
CA GLY A 174 20.63 23.49 -20.72
C GLY A 174 19.69 22.53 -21.46
N LYS A 175 20.19 21.41 -21.98
CA LYS A 175 19.40 20.44 -22.75
C LYS A 175 19.33 19.10 -22.01
N PRO A 176 18.14 18.67 -21.53
CA PRO A 176 18.00 17.40 -20.86
C PRO A 176 17.96 16.23 -21.84
N ILE A 177 18.43 15.07 -21.37
CA ILE A 177 18.15 13.77 -21.99
C ILE A 177 17.24 12.95 -21.06
N VAL A 178 16.43 12.07 -21.64
CA VAL A 178 15.60 11.11 -20.89
C VAL A 178 16.09 9.70 -21.20
N VAL A 179 16.39 8.93 -20.16
CA VAL A 179 16.89 7.56 -20.23
C VAL A 179 15.82 6.62 -19.71
N SER A 180 15.44 5.62 -20.51
CA SER A 180 14.51 4.58 -20.07
C SER A 180 15.23 3.46 -19.34
N LEU A 181 14.57 3.00 -18.27
CA LEU A 181 14.94 1.85 -17.47
C LEU A 181 13.89 0.72 -17.58
N ASP A 182 12.96 0.80 -18.53
CA ASP A 182 11.84 -0.13 -18.68
C ASP A 182 12.32 -1.58 -18.94
N SER A 183 13.55 -1.77 -19.45
CA SER A 183 14.17 -3.09 -19.59
C SER A 183 14.67 -3.70 -18.27
N TYR A 184 14.86 -2.87 -17.24
CA TYR A 184 15.37 -3.24 -15.92
C TYR A 184 14.25 -3.31 -14.88
N VAL A 185 13.19 -2.52 -15.06
CA VAL A 185 12.10 -2.44 -14.10
C VAL A 185 10.77 -2.11 -14.78
N ARG A 186 9.70 -2.73 -14.29
CA ARG A 186 8.33 -2.40 -14.66
C ARG A 186 7.67 -1.61 -13.52
N ASP A 187 7.29 -0.36 -13.81
CA ASP A 187 6.61 0.53 -12.86
C ASP A 187 7.41 0.70 -11.56
N GLY A 188 8.72 0.92 -11.68
CA GLY A 188 9.60 1.14 -10.53
C GLY A 188 9.36 2.52 -9.89
N TYR A 189 9.55 2.61 -8.58
CA TYR A 189 9.39 3.87 -7.84
C TYR A 189 10.65 4.72 -7.84
N ALA A 190 11.81 4.09 -7.69
CA ALA A 190 13.09 4.80 -7.62
C ALA A 190 14.25 3.88 -8.03
N MET A 191 15.38 4.49 -8.38
CA MET A 191 16.65 3.77 -8.58
C MET A 191 17.72 4.25 -7.61
N LYS A 192 18.60 3.34 -7.22
CA LYS A 192 19.82 3.58 -6.47
C LYS A 192 21.02 3.17 -7.31
N GLY A 193 22.06 3.97 -7.24
CA GLY A 193 23.25 3.76 -8.06
C GLY A 193 24.25 4.88 -7.91
N ASN A 194 25.11 5.02 -8.90
CA ASN A 194 26.06 6.12 -8.98
C ASN A 194 25.88 6.87 -10.29
N VAL A 195 26.07 8.18 -10.24
CA VAL A 195 26.22 9.01 -11.44
C VAL A 195 27.62 9.59 -11.47
N THR A 196 28.30 9.43 -12.61
CA THR A 196 29.67 9.91 -12.82
C THR A 196 29.69 10.90 -13.97
N VAL A 197 30.38 12.02 -13.77
CA VAL A 197 30.72 12.98 -14.83
C VAL A 197 32.18 12.83 -15.24
N VAL A 198 32.46 12.95 -16.54
CA VAL A 198 33.82 12.89 -17.08
C VAL A 198 33.94 13.75 -18.33
N GLY A 199 35.12 14.33 -18.55
CA GLY A 199 35.42 15.08 -19.76
C GLY A 199 34.68 16.42 -19.84
N MET A 200 34.29 16.99 -18.70
CA MET A 200 33.73 18.35 -18.66
C MET A 200 34.74 19.40 -19.14
N THR A 201 34.26 20.43 -19.83
CA THR A 201 35.10 21.51 -20.38
C THR A 201 35.20 22.75 -19.49
N GLY A 202 34.54 22.76 -18.32
CA GLY A 202 34.52 23.87 -17.37
C GLY A 202 33.86 23.46 -16.06
N SER A 203 33.52 24.42 -15.21
CA SER A 203 32.71 24.18 -14.00
C SER A 203 31.25 23.86 -14.35
N GLY A 204 30.50 23.26 -13.43
CA GLY A 204 29.11 22.96 -13.69
C GLY A 204 28.40 22.12 -12.65
N VAL A 205 27.16 21.81 -12.98
CA VAL A 205 26.20 21.09 -12.17
C VAL A 205 25.47 20.08 -13.05
N LEU A 206 25.24 18.90 -12.49
CA LEU A 206 24.38 17.86 -13.03
C LEU A 206 23.17 17.71 -12.11
N THR A 207 21.97 17.68 -12.70
CA THR A 207 20.73 17.32 -12.00
C THR A 207 20.17 16.05 -12.65
N VAL A 208 19.78 15.08 -11.81
CA VAL A 208 19.09 13.84 -12.19
C VAL A 208 17.76 13.77 -11.43
N TRP A 209 16.68 13.50 -12.15
CA TRP A 209 15.32 13.37 -11.59
C TRP A 209 14.49 12.38 -12.40
N GLY A 210 13.27 12.04 -11.99
CA GLY A 210 12.39 11.15 -12.76
C GLY A 210 11.86 11.81 -14.04
N ALA A 211 10.76 12.54 -13.92
CA ALA A 211 10.11 13.25 -15.02
C ALA A 211 9.57 14.62 -14.56
N GLY A 212 9.03 15.40 -15.51
CA GLY A 212 8.47 16.72 -15.24
C GLY A 212 9.54 17.82 -15.11
N PRO A 213 9.20 18.94 -14.46
CA PRO A 213 10.09 20.09 -14.32
C PRO A 213 11.40 19.74 -13.61
N ARG A 214 12.51 20.29 -14.10
CA ARG A 214 13.83 20.12 -13.46
C ARG A 214 13.79 20.67 -12.01
N PRO A 215 14.22 19.90 -11.00
CA PRO A 215 14.39 20.40 -9.64
C PRO A 215 15.41 21.55 -9.54
N ALA A 216 15.22 22.43 -8.57
CA ALA A 216 16.18 23.49 -8.26
C ALA A 216 17.49 22.97 -7.63
N THR A 217 17.49 21.72 -7.17
CA THR A 217 18.63 21.05 -6.54
C THR A 217 19.56 20.38 -7.54
N SER A 218 20.79 20.11 -7.09
CA SER A 218 21.83 19.44 -7.86
C SER A 218 22.06 18.03 -7.35
N THR A 219 22.44 17.13 -8.26
CA THR A 219 22.90 15.78 -7.92
C THR A 219 24.42 15.73 -7.82
N LEU A 220 25.15 16.45 -8.68
CA LEU A 220 26.62 16.45 -8.67
C LEU A 220 27.14 17.82 -9.14
N ASN A 221 28.09 18.38 -8.41
CA ASN A 221 28.71 19.68 -8.70
C ASN A 221 30.21 19.53 -8.92
N TRP A 222 30.77 20.35 -9.81
CA TRP A 222 32.21 20.38 -10.06
C TRP A 222 32.71 21.81 -10.34
N SER A 223 33.91 22.11 -9.86
CA SER A 223 34.49 23.46 -9.93
C SER A 223 35.41 23.66 -11.13
N THR A 224 35.97 22.61 -11.72
CA THR A 224 36.96 22.70 -12.81
C THR A 224 36.79 21.58 -13.84
N ALA A 225 37.34 21.82 -15.03
CA ALA A 225 37.43 20.83 -16.10
C ALA A 225 38.39 19.67 -15.76
N GLY A 226 38.28 18.56 -16.49
CA GLY A 226 39.30 17.51 -16.50
C GLY A 226 39.34 16.57 -15.29
N THR A 227 38.42 16.69 -14.34
CA THR A 227 38.26 15.72 -13.25
C THR A 227 37.26 14.61 -13.61
N ILE A 228 37.29 13.51 -12.87
CA ILE A 228 36.27 12.45 -12.91
C ILE A 228 35.65 12.43 -11.53
N LEU A 229 34.34 12.67 -11.44
CA LEU A 229 33.63 12.78 -10.19
C LEU A 229 32.40 11.88 -10.23
N SER A 230 32.21 11.12 -9.16
CA SER A 230 31.05 10.27 -8.95
C SER A 230 30.29 10.74 -7.73
N ASN A 231 28.96 10.65 -7.75
CA ASN A 231 28.12 10.82 -6.58
C ASN A 231 27.10 9.68 -6.47
N PHE A 232 26.70 9.34 -5.25
CA PHE A 232 25.58 8.43 -5.03
C PHE A 232 24.30 9.05 -5.57
N LEU A 233 23.53 8.25 -6.30
CA LEU A 233 22.27 8.61 -6.90
C LEU A 233 21.17 7.80 -6.23
N PHE A 234 20.20 8.48 -5.62
CA PHE A 234 18.90 7.93 -5.28
C PHE A 234 17.84 8.89 -5.82
N THR A 235 17.06 8.45 -6.79
CA THR A 235 16.12 9.31 -7.49
C THR A 235 14.84 8.55 -7.83
N GLU A 236 13.71 9.26 -7.77
CA GLU A 236 12.42 8.76 -8.22
C GLU A 236 12.46 8.48 -9.72
N LEU A 237 11.77 7.42 -10.15
CA LEU A 237 11.55 7.15 -11.56
C LEU A 237 10.27 7.84 -12.01
N GLY A 238 10.33 8.47 -13.19
CA GLY A 238 9.17 9.10 -13.80
C GLY A 238 8.62 8.31 -14.98
N ALA A 239 7.63 8.91 -15.64
CA ALA A 239 7.12 8.47 -16.93
C ALA A 239 7.33 9.54 -18.01
N SER A 240 7.62 9.11 -19.24
CA SER A 240 7.77 9.99 -20.40
C SER A 240 7.28 9.30 -21.67
N GLY A 241 6.20 9.83 -22.27
CA GLY A 241 5.56 9.20 -23.42
C GLY A 241 5.07 7.78 -23.12
N ALA A 242 5.58 6.81 -23.88
CA ALA A 242 5.28 5.39 -23.70
C ALA A 242 6.08 4.73 -22.55
N PHE A 243 7.14 5.37 -22.08
CA PHE A 243 8.04 4.80 -21.07
C PHE A 243 7.51 5.06 -19.67
N ARG A 244 7.59 4.05 -18.80
CA ARG A 244 7.01 4.06 -17.45
C ARG A 244 8.05 4.10 -16.34
N SER A 245 9.33 3.96 -16.68
CA SER A 245 10.42 4.01 -15.71
C SER A 245 11.59 4.76 -16.33
N VAL A 246 11.62 6.08 -16.17
CA VAL A 246 12.66 6.94 -16.75
C VAL A 246 13.38 7.78 -15.70
N ILE A 247 14.61 8.15 -16.03
CA ILE A 247 15.30 9.29 -15.42
C ILE A 247 15.60 10.35 -16.47
N THR A 248 15.56 11.60 -16.05
CA THR A 248 15.94 12.78 -16.82
C THR A 248 17.25 13.34 -16.26
N ILE A 249 18.18 13.66 -17.15
CA ILE A 249 19.54 14.09 -16.80
C ILE A 249 19.84 15.38 -17.55
N GLN A 250 20.36 16.39 -16.84
CA GLN A 250 20.76 17.65 -17.45
C GLN A 250 22.02 18.23 -16.81
N ALA A 251 22.96 18.67 -17.66
CA ALA A 251 24.06 19.54 -17.27
C ALA A 251 23.70 21.02 -17.53
N THR A 252 24.12 21.94 -16.67
CA THR A 252 23.68 23.36 -16.77
C THR A 252 24.69 24.32 -17.36
N THR A 253 26.00 24.07 -17.22
CA THR A 253 27.01 25.12 -17.42
C THR A 253 28.11 24.73 -18.41
N SER A 254 28.60 23.50 -18.37
CA SER A 254 29.65 23.01 -19.28
C SER A 254 29.25 21.65 -19.88
N PRO A 255 29.56 21.41 -21.17
CA PRO A 255 29.41 20.09 -21.77
C PRO A 255 30.18 19.05 -20.99
N THR A 256 29.57 17.88 -20.75
CA THR A 256 30.18 16.76 -20.02
C THR A 256 29.61 15.42 -20.46
N HIS A 257 30.38 14.33 -20.34
CA HIS A 257 29.82 12.99 -20.46
C HIS A 257 29.24 12.55 -19.13
N VAL A 258 28.23 11.69 -19.21
CA VAL A 258 27.58 11.11 -18.02
C VAL A 258 27.59 9.60 -18.12
N ILE A 259 27.89 8.96 -16.99
CA ILE A 259 27.78 7.53 -16.78
C ILE A 259 26.79 7.31 -15.64
N VAL A 260 25.86 6.38 -15.80
CA VAL A 260 24.95 5.96 -14.75
C VAL A 260 25.11 4.46 -14.55
N ASP A 261 25.46 4.09 -13.33
CA ASP A 261 25.57 2.70 -12.89
C ASP A 261 24.44 2.43 -11.89
N LEU A 262 23.59 1.44 -12.19
CA LEU A 262 22.46 0.99 -11.38
C LEU A 262 22.91 -0.12 -10.43
N THR A 263 22.48 -0.07 -9.17
CA THR A 263 22.79 -1.12 -8.16
C THR A 263 21.57 -1.59 -7.37
N SER A 264 20.47 -0.83 -7.36
CA SER A 264 19.21 -1.28 -6.78
C SER A 264 18.01 -0.52 -7.34
N LEU A 265 16.86 -1.17 -7.33
CA LEU A 265 15.56 -0.60 -7.69
C LEU A 265 14.64 -0.64 -6.47
N LEU A 266 13.84 0.41 -6.31
CA LEU A 266 12.75 0.46 -5.34
C LEU A 266 11.44 0.15 -6.08
N VAL A 267 10.74 -0.89 -5.65
CA VAL A 267 9.54 -1.45 -6.31
C VAL A 267 8.50 -1.85 -5.26
N GLY A 268 7.26 -2.12 -5.65
CA GLY A 268 6.25 -2.70 -4.75
C GLY A 268 6.45 -4.22 -4.58
N HIS A 269 6.92 -4.89 -5.63
CA HIS A 269 7.18 -6.32 -5.64
C HIS A 269 8.49 -6.68 -6.36
N PRO A 270 9.30 -7.63 -5.85
CA PRO A 270 10.52 -8.06 -6.51
C PRO A 270 10.38 -8.51 -7.96
N SER A 271 9.23 -9.07 -8.35
CA SER A 271 8.99 -9.50 -9.74
C SER A 271 8.86 -8.34 -10.74
N GLN A 272 8.82 -7.08 -10.28
CA GLN A 272 8.87 -5.91 -11.14
C GLN A 272 10.26 -5.68 -11.72
N VAL A 273 11.31 -6.23 -11.09
CA VAL A 273 12.68 -6.16 -11.61
C VAL A 273 12.82 -7.16 -12.77
N GLY A 274 13.20 -6.65 -13.93
CA GLY A 274 13.38 -7.43 -15.15
C GLY A 274 14.70 -8.21 -15.15
N GLY A 275 14.76 -9.29 -15.93
CA GLY A 275 15.96 -10.13 -16.05
C GLY A 275 17.16 -9.50 -16.75
N GLY A 276 17.04 -8.24 -17.22
CA GLY A 276 18.15 -7.44 -17.73
C GLY A 276 18.93 -6.68 -16.65
N ALA A 277 18.49 -6.74 -15.39
CA ALA A 277 19.09 -6.05 -14.26
C ALA A 277 20.26 -6.83 -13.62
#